data_AF-A0A1A8QYT9-F1
#
_entry.id   AF-A0A1A8QYT9-F1
#
_cell.length_a   1.000
_cell.length_b   1.000
_cell.length_c   1.000
_cell.angle_alpha   90.00
_cell.angle_beta   90.00
_cell.angle_gamma   90.00
#
_symmetry.space_group_name_H-M   'P 1'
#
loop_
_entity.id
_entity.type
_entity.pdbx_description
1 polymer ?
#
loop_
_entity_poly.entity_id
_entity_poly.type
_entity_poly.pdbx_seq_one_letter_code
_entity_poly.pdbx_strand_id
1 'polypeptide(L)'
;MSDGEEHLDRLQQAELTRTTCMSLWRAGAVQAWMEVVMGMPMYIQACSENVKSGKVLLGLTDEDLELGLSIGNPIHRRKIRLAIEDYRRAEGEQGLSKASEMDHHWVSTSWLSDVGLPQYCQTFQTHLVDGRVLNSLSRRDLEKFLNISDYFHQTSILLAIQLLQMLGFDKEALQTRRTKCENQNWDPIVWTCHRVMKWIRDIDLEEFSDNLQGKGIHGAVIALDQSFDTEAFAKALGIPSNKHMLQRHLFEEIKLLSVPFRNAERSADASPVAGSRFADERVSIRRLGKSPLKLRANSHSVERVLGLHSSCGSFPREARVQAIPRAKGSPVHTFKSVEITNV
;
A
#
# COMPACT_ATOMS: atom_id res chain seq x y z
N MET A 1 -6.84 40.88 5.63
CA MET A 1 -6.73 39.56 6.28
C MET A 1 -5.34 39.50 6.88
N SER A 2 -5.23 39.30 8.20
CA SER A 2 -3.94 38.96 8.80
C SER A 2 -3.50 37.57 8.32
N ASP A 3 -2.20 37.30 8.20
CA ASP A 3 -1.66 35.97 7.84
C ASP A 3 -2.26 34.83 8.71
N GLY A 4 -2.59 35.12 9.98
CA GLY A 4 -3.24 34.17 10.88
C GLY A 4 -4.71 33.89 10.57
N GLU A 5 -5.46 34.87 10.06
CA GLU A 5 -6.87 34.68 9.67
C GLU A 5 -6.98 33.87 8.38
N GLU A 6 -6.06 34.09 7.44
CA GLU A 6 -6.01 33.33 6.18
C GLU A 6 -5.64 31.86 6.43
N HIS A 7 -4.70 31.58 7.34
CA HIS A 7 -4.36 30.22 7.72
C HIS A 7 -5.54 29.49 8.39
N LEU A 8 -6.27 30.18 9.27
CA LEU A 8 -7.43 29.61 9.94
C LEU A 8 -8.57 29.28 8.95
N ASP A 9 -8.84 30.17 7.99
CA ASP A 9 -9.83 29.91 6.93
C ASP A 9 -9.44 28.68 6.11
N ARG A 10 -8.16 28.53 5.73
CA ARG A 10 -7.68 27.34 5.01
C ARG A 10 -7.88 26.04 5.81
N LEU A 11 -7.65 26.05 7.12
CA LEU A 11 -7.91 24.88 7.96
C LEU A 11 -9.41 24.54 8.04
N GLN A 12 -10.27 25.56 8.12
CA GLN A 12 -11.73 25.36 8.08
C GLN A 12 -12.17 24.79 6.73
N GLN A 13 -11.63 25.29 5.62
CA GLN A 13 -11.88 24.75 4.28
C GLN A 13 -11.38 23.32 4.14
N ALA A 14 -10.23 22.98 4.74
CA ALA A 14 -9.72 21.61 4.75
C ALA A 14 -10.66 20.66 5.52
N GLU A 15 -11.22 21.09 6.66
CA GLU A 15 -12.18 20.26 7.39
C GLU A 15 -13.47 20.01 6.58
N LEU A 16 -13.97 21.02 5.85
CA LEU A 16 -15.11 20.85 4.95
C LEU A 16 -14.91 19.76 3.90
N THR A 17 -13.66 19.52 3.47
CA THR A 17 -13.33 18.48 2.49
C THR A 17 -13.56 17.06 3.02
N ARG A 18 -13.60 16.88 4.36
CA ARG A 18 -13.83 15.57 4.99
C ARG A 18 -15.30 15.16 5.00
N THR A 19 -16.21 16.13 5.02
CA THR A 19 -17.66 15.90 5.18
C THR A 19 -18.46 16.20 3.92
N THR A 20 -17.82 16.74 2.89
CA THR A 20 -18.48 17.20 1.66
C THR A 20 -17.93 16.45 0.46
N CYS A 21 -18.80 15.96 -0.43
CA CYS A 21 -18.37 15.30 -1.66
C CYS A 21 -17.53 16.25 -2.53
N MET A 22 -16.47 15.72 -3.15
CA MET A 22 -15.52 16.52 -3.94
C MET A 22 -16.22 17.26 -5.09
N SER A 23 -17.24 16.67 -5.70
CA SER A 23 -18.06 17.31 -6.74
C SER A 23 -18.79 18.58 -6.30
N LEU A 24 -18.91 18.85 -4.99
CA LEU A 24 -19.53 20.06 -4.43
C LEU A 24 -18.50 21.11 -3.99
N TRP A 25 -17.20 20.80 -4.05
CA TRP A 25 -16.17 21.72 -3.59
C TRP A 25 -16.05 22.95 -4.49
N ARG A 26 -15.98 24.12 -3.85
CA ARG A 26 -15.59 25.38 -4.49
C ARG A 26 -14.07 25.48 -4.58
N ALA A 27 -13.57 26.48 -5.32
CA ALA A 27 -12.13 26.71 -5.51
C ALA A 27 -11.33 26.76 -4.20
N GLY A 28 -11.85 27.41 -3.15
CA GLY A 28 -11.19 27.48 -1.84
C GLY A 28 -10.96 26.10 -1.19
N ALA A 29 -11.98 25.24 -1.20
CA ALA A 29 -11.87 23.87 -0.67
C ALA A 29 -10.89 23.01 -1.49
N VAL A 30 -10.81 23.21 -2.81
CA VAL A 30 -9.79 22.54 -3.66
C VAL A 30 -8.37 22.97 -3.28
N GLN A 31 -8.15 24.27 -3.06
CA GLN A 31 -6.84 24.78 -2.67
C GLN A 31 -6.44 24.28 -1.28
N ALA A 32 -7.36 24.34 -0.31
CA ALA A 32 -7.14 23.83 1.04
C ALA A 32 -6.87 22.32 1.04
N TRP A 33 -7.58 21.55 0.21
CA TRP A 33 -7.30 20.12 0.03
C TRP A 33 -5.89 19.85 -0.52
N MET A 34 -5.47 20.59 -1.55
CA MET A 34 -4.12 20.44 -2.13
C MET A 34 -3.03 20.78 -1.11
N GLU A 35 -3.22 21.85 -0.36
CA GLU A 35 -2.24 22.34 0.61
C GLU A 35 -2.20 21.48 1.87
N VAL A 36 -3.33 21.35 2.56
CA VAL A 36 -3.40 20.83 3.93
C VAL A 36 -3.58 19.31 3.92
N VAL A 37 -4.52 18.79 3.13
CA VAL A 37 -4.86 17.37 3.14
C VAL A 37 -3.84 16.54 2.36
N MET A 38 -3.45 17.04 1.17
CA MET A 38 -2.48 16.35 0.32
C MET A 38 -1.03 16.68 0.70
N GLY A 39 -0.79 17.81 1.39
CA GLY A 39 0.54 18.26 1.75
C GLY A 39 1.36 18.73 0.54
N MET A 40 0.72 19.40 -0.42
CA MET A 40 1.32 19.77 -1.71
C MET A 40 1.27 21.29 -1.98
N PRO A 41 1.80 22.13 -1.07
CA PRO A 41 1.70 23.59 -1.20
C PRO A 41 2.39 24.15 -2.45
N MET A 42 3.41 23.45 -2.96
CA MET A 42 4.16 23.86 -4.15
C MET A 42 3.32 23.92 -5.43
N TYR A 43 2.13 23.29 -5.46
CA TYR A 43 1.25 23.28 -6.62
C TYR A 43 0.02 24.19 -6.48
N ILE A 44 -0.11 24.94 -5.37
CA ILE A 44 -1.31 25.78 -5.12
C ILE A 44 -1.47 26.86 -6.19
N GLN A 45 -0.39 27.53 -6.61
CA GLN A 45 -0.48 28.61 -7.60
C GLN A 45 -1.10 28.10 -8.90
N ALA A 46 -0.50 27.08 -9.52
CA ALA A 46 -1.02 26.47 -10.74
C ALA A 46 -2.42 25.86 -10.55
N CYS A 47 -2.69 25.28 -9.38
CA CYS A 47 -4.02 24.76 -9.04
C CYS A 47 -5.08 25.87 -8.99
N SER A 48 -4.77 27.01 -8.37
CA SER A 48 -5.68 28.14 -8.25
C SER A 48 -6.02 28.76 -9.60
N GLU A 49 -5.07 28.78 -10.53
CA GLU A 49 -5.23 29.31 -11.89
C GLU A 49 -6.10 28.40 -12.75
N ASN A 50 -5.88 27.07 -12.67
CA ASN A 50 -6.44 26.11 -13.60
C ASN A 50 -7.65 25.31 -13.07
N VAL A 51 -7.85 25.23 -11.75
CA VAL A 51 -8.90 24.39 -11.13
C VAL A 51 -9.86 25.25 -10.29
N LYS A 52 -11.08 25.45 -10.81
CA LYS A 52 -12.07 26.35 -10.21
C LYS A 52 -13.14 25.66 -9.34
N SER A 53 -13.19 24.33 -9.36
CA SER A 53 -14.12 23.54 -8.55
C SER A 53 -13.65 22.10 -8.43
N GLY A 54 -14.20 21.37 -7.45
CA GLY A 54 -13.89 19.94 -7.32
C GLY A 54 -14.43 19.08 -8.45
N LYS A 55 -15.47 19.51 -9.18
CA LYS A 55 -15.88 18.84 -10.45
C LYS A 55 -14.79 18.88 -11.50
N VAL A 56 -14.09 20.01 -11.62
CA VAL A 56 -12.95 20.15 -12.54
C VAL A 56 -11.80 19.27 -12.05
N LEU A 57 -11.51 19.28 -10.74
CA LEU A 57 -10.47 18.43 -10.15
C LEU A 57 -10.71 16.94 -10.43
N LEU A 58 -11.94 16.46 -10.22
CA LEU A 58 -12.35 15.09 -10.51
C LEU A 58 -12.20 14.72 -11.99
N GLY A 59 -12.25 15.69 -12.90
CA GLY A 59 -12.19 15.50 -14.34
C GLY A 59 -10.80 15.60 -14.96
N LEU A 60 -9.77 16.01 -14.20
CA LEU A 60 -8.41 16.19 -14.75
C LEU A 60 -7.90 14.88 -15.36
N THR A 61 -7.07 14.96 -16.39
CA THR A 61 -6.30 13.88 -17.02
C THR A 61 -4.81 13.92 -16.64
N ASP A 62 -4.03 12.87 -16.93
CA ASP A 62 -2.59 12.89 -16.63
C ASP A 62 -1.86 14.04 -17.34
N GLU A 63 -2.30 14.38 -18.55
CA GLU A 63 -1.83 15.54 -19.30
C GLU A 63 -2.19 16.85 -18.59
N ASP A 64 -3.40 16.99 -18.03
CA ASP A 64 -3.78 18.19 -17.27
C ASP A 64 -2.95 18.34 -15.98
N LEU A 65 -2.58 17.24 -15.32
CA LEU A 65 -1.69 17.32 -14.15
C LEU A 65 -0.27 17.71 -14.54
N GLU A 66 0.23 17.17 -15.64
CA GLU A 66 1.59 17.41 -16.10
C GLU A 66 1.76 18.83 -16.65
N LEU A 67 0.88 19.24 -17.55
CA LEU A 67 0.96 20.54 -18.24
C LEU A 67 0.19 21.63 -17.50
N GLY A 68 -1.06 21.37 -17.14
CA GLY A 68 -1.93 22.36 -16.49
C GLY A 68 -1.47 22.71 -15.07
N LEU A 69 -1.12 21.70 -14.27
CA LEU A 69 -0.62 21.90 -12.91
C LEU A 69 0.91 21.94 -12.81
N SER A 70 1.63 21.79 -13.93
CA SER A 70 3.10 21.77 -13.98
C SER A 70 3.75 20.71 -13.07
N ILE A 71 3.09 19.56 -12.89
CA ILE A 71 3.56 18.50 -11.99
C ILE A 71 4.51 17.57 -12.74
N GLY A 72 5.78 17.96 -12.83
CA GLY A 72 6.81 17.17 -13.53
C GLY A 72 7.17 15.84 -12.85
N ASN A 73 7.01 15.72 -11.52
CA ASN A 73 7.34 14.51 -10.78
C ASN A 73 6.24 13.42 -10.95
N PRO A 74 6.56 12.22 -11.48
CA PRO A 74 5.58 11.18 -11.75
C PRO A 74 4.92 10.59 -10.50
N ILE A 75 5.61 10.56 -9.35
CA ILE A 75 5.02 10.10 -8.09
C ILE A 75 4.04 11.14 -7.53
N HIS A 76 4.33 12.43 -7.70
CA HIS A 76 3.38 13.49 -7.30
C HIS A 76 2.10 13.44 -8.14
N ARG A 77 2.22 13.23 -9.46
CA ARG A 77 1.06 12.99 -10.33
C ARG A 77 0.27 11.77 -9.87
N ARG A 78 0.96 10.65 -9.60
CA ARG A 78 0.33 9.41 -9.11
C ARG A 78 -0.40 9.64 -7.78
N LYS A 79 0.19 10.36 -6.83
CA LYS A 79 -0.42 10.70 -5.54
C LYS A 79 -1.76 11.41 -5.72
N ILE A 80 -1.82 12.44 -6.57
CA ILE A 80 -3.06 13.18 -6.87
C ILE A 80 -4.07 12.28 -7.59
N ARG A 81 -3.63 11.50 -8.57
CA ARG A 81 -4.49 10.54 -9.30
C ARG A 81 -5.17 9.55 -8.37
N LEU A 82 -4.40 8.93 -7.48
CA LEU A 82 -4.91 7.97 -6.52
C LEU A 82 -5.85 8.63 -5.51
N ALA A 83 -5.56 9.86 -5.10
CA ALA A 83 -6.44 10.61 -4.23
C ALA A 83 -7.77 10.95 -4.91
N ILE A 84 -7.76 11.51 -6.13
CA ILE A 84 -8.97 11.80 -6.92
C ILE A 84 -9.85 10.55 -7.05
N GLU A 85 -9.23 9.42 -7.37
CA GLU A 85 -9.95 8.16 -7.51
C GLU A 85 -10.52 7.63 -6.18
N ASP A 86 -9.79 7.80 -5.07
CA ASP A 86 -10.29 7.47 -3.72
C ASP A 86 -11.51 8.33 -3.35
N TYR A 87 -11.44 9.64 -3.61
CA TYR A 87 -12.57 10.56 -3.41
C TYR A 87 -13.76 10.23 -4.33
N ARG A 88 -13.51 9.84 -5.58
CA ARG A 88 -14.57 9.43 -6.53
C ARG A 88 -15.33 8.20 -6.04
N ARG A 89 -14.62 7.21 -5.48
CA ARG A 89 -15.27 6.04 -4.85
C ARG A 89 -16.02 6.42 -3.58
N ALA A 90 -15.49 7.40 -2.85
CA ALA A 90 -16.08 7.84 -1.60
C ALA A 90 -17.32 8.73 -1.75
N GLU A 91 -17.66 9.22 -2.96
CA GLU A 91 -18.92 9.97 -3.18
C GLU A 91 -20.19 9.12 -3.00
N GLY A 92 -20.05 7.80 -2.80
CA GLY A 92 -21.13 6.89 -2.39
C GLY A 92 -21.27 6.74 -0.86
N GLU A 93 -21.71 5.56 -0.39
CA GLU A 93 -21.85 5.26 1.06
C GLU A 93 -20.54 4.80 1.71
N GLN A 94 -19.48 4.61 0.93
CA GLN A 94 -18.19 4.17 1.43
C GLN A 94 -17.33 5.41 1.73
N GLY A 95 -16.81 5.54 2.93
CA GLY A 95 -15.84 6.61 3.24
C GLY A 95 -14.54 6.47 2.45
N LEU A 96 -13.61 7.42 2.61
CA LEU A 96 -12.26 7.32 2.06
C LEU A 96 -11.57 6.04 2.53
N SER A 97 -10.68 5.49 1.69
CA SER A 97 -9.87 4.33 2.08
C SER A 97 -9.00 4.64 3.32
N LYS A 98 -8.75 3.62 4.15
CA LYS A 98 -7.75 3.72 5.25
C LYS A 98 -6.35 4.09 4.75
N ALA A 99 -6.08 3.74 3.49
CA ALA A 99 -5.11 4.35 2.57
C ALA A 99 -4.76 5.83 2.85
N SER A 100 -5.81 6.63 2.94
CA SER A 100 -5.75 8.08 3.02
C SER A 100 -5.34 8.63 4.38
N GLU A 101 -5.41 7.83 5.45
CA GLU A 101 -5.05 8.23 6.82
C GLU A 101 -3.53 8.25 7.06
N MET A 102 -2.76 7.69 6.12
CA MET A 102 -1.31 7.54 6.22
C MET A 102 -0.62 8.58 5.34
N ASP A 103 -0.37 9.76 5.89
CA ASP A 103 0.31 10.84 5.16
C ASP A 103 1.79 10.53 4.85
N HIS A 104 2.37 11.34 3.97
CA HIS A 104 3.74 11.15 3.51
C HIS A 104 4.79 11.41 4.59
N HIS A 105 4.46 12.18 5.63
CA HIS A 105 5.35 12.43 6.75
C HIS A 105 5.43 11.21 7.66
N TRP A 106 4.30 10.59 7.99
CA TRP A 106 4.25 9.35 8.76
C TRP A 106 4.93 8.20 7.99
N VAL A 107 4.69 8.09 6.68
CA VAL A 107 5.36 7.08 5.85
C VAL A 107 6.88 7.27 5.87
N SER A 108 7.35 8.51 5.68
CA SER A 108 8.78 8.76 5.59
C SER A 108 9.50 8.68 6.94
N THR A 109 8.90 9.15 8.04
CA THR A 109 9.60 9.28 9.34
C THR A 109 9.34 8.13 10.30
N SER A 110 8.15 7.54 10.28
CA SER A 110 7.74 6.50 11.23
C SER A 110 7.78 5.12 10.58
N TRP A 111 7.03 4.94 9.49
CA TRP A 111 6.86 3.62 8.88
C TRP A 111 8.16 3.05 8.30
N LEU A 112 8.97 3.85 7.60
CA LEU A 112 10.28 3.38 7.11
C LEU A 112 11.24 3.00 8.25
N SER A 113 11.16 3.68 9.38
CA SER A 113 11.93 3.34 10.58
C SER A 113 11.46 2.00 11.15
N ASP A 114 10.14 1.79 11.23
CA ASP A 114 9.53 0.51 11.63
C ASP A 114 9.93 -0.65 10.70
N VAL A 115 10.05 -0.40 9.40
CA VAL A 115 10.51 -1.39 8.40
C VAL A 115 12.00 -1.70 8.54
N GLY A 116 12.78 -0.80 9.14
CA GLY A 116 14.23 -0.92 9.28
C GLY A 116 15.01 -0.35 8.10
N LEU A 117 14.43 0.62 7.37
CA LEU A 117 15.06 1.29 6.22
C LEU A 117 15.05 2.83 6.33
N PRO A 118 15.53 3.41 7.45
CA PRO A 118 15.54 4.86 7.66
C PRO A 118 16.42 5.62 6.64
N GLN A 119 17.35 4.95 5.95
CA GLN A 119 18.16 5.58 4.91
C GLN A 119 17.34 6.09 3.71
N TYR A 120 16.09 5.62 3.52
CA TYR A 120 15.22 6.06 2.44
C TYR A 120 14.22 7.15 2.84
N CYS A 121 14.22 7.62 4.09
CA CYS A 121 13.28 8.62 4.61
C CYS A 121 13.21 9.87 3.71
N GLN A 122 14.37 10.46 3.41
CA GLN A 122 14.45 11.67 2.59
C GLN A 122 13.87 11.44 1.18
N THR A 123 14.15 10.29 0.57
CA THR A 123 13.64 9.99 -0.78
C THR A 123 12.13 9.86 -0.81
N PHE A 124 11.53 9.17 0.17
CA PHE A 124 10.06 9.04 0.27
C PHE A 124 9.40 10.38 0.59
N GLN A 125 10.03 11.20 1.44
CA GLN A 125 9.55 12.54 1.75
C GLN A 125 9.57 13.45 0.51
N THR A 126 10.69 13.50 -0.22
CA THR A 126 10.83 14.31 -1.44
C THR A 126 9.82 13.92 -2.51
N HIS A 127 9.45 12.64 -2.60
CA HIS A 127 8.45 12.14 -3.56
C HIS A 127 7.02 12.09 -3.00
N LEU A 128 6.80 12.58 -1.78
CA LEU A 128 5.48 12.69 -1.14
C LEU A 128 4.70 11.36 -1.07
N VAL A 129 5.40 10.24 -0.89
CA VAL A 129 4.83 8.89 -0.86
C VAL A 129 3.91 8.73 0.36
N ASP A 130 2.59 8.69 0.15
CA ASP A 130 1.59 8.41 1.19
C ASP A 130 1.09 6.95 1.12
N GLY A 131 0.16 6.56 1.99
CA GLY A 131 -0.41 5.21 2.04
C GLY A 131 -1.04 4.77 0.72
N ARG A 132 -1.69 5.68 -0.02
CA ARG A 132 -2.27 5.38 -1.34
C ARG A 132 -1.17 5.09 -2.35
N VAL A 133 -0.12 5.91 -2.38
CA VAL A 133 1.05 5.67 -3.23
C VAL A 133 1.70 4.34 -2.86
N LEU A 134 1.95 4.06 -1.57
CA LEU A 134 2.48 2.78 -1.09
C LEU A 134 1.72 1.59 -1.65
N ASN A 135 0.38 1.61 -1.58
CA ASN A 135 -0.48 0.54 -2.09
C ASN A 135 -0.39 0.33 -3.61
N SER A 136 0.19 1.29 -4.34
CA SER A 136 0.35 1.22 -5.80
C SER A 136 1.78 0.93 -6.25
N LEU A 137 2.76 0.89 -5.34
CA LEU A 137 4.16 0.74 -5.71
C LEU A 137 4.46 -0.68 -6.18
N SER A 138 5.15 -0.77 -7.32
CA SER A 138 5.77 -1.99 -7.80
C SER A 138 7.28 -1.98 -7.55
N ARG A 139 7.93 -3.15 -7.67
CA ARG A 139 9.41 -3.24 -7.63
C ARG A 139 10.08 -2.26 -8.61
N ARG A 140 9.54 -2.16 -9.82
CA ARG A 140 10.03 -1.25 -10.86
C ARG A 140 9.92 0.21 -10.43
N ASP A 141 8.87 0.57 -9.69
CA ASP A 141 8.71 1.95 -9.20
C ASP A 141 9.75 2.28 -8.12
N LEU A 142 10.03 1.33 -7.21
CA LEU A 142 11.07 1.50 -6.19
C LEU A 142 12.45 1.77 -6.81
N GLU A 143 12.80 1.03 -7.86
CA GLU A 143 14.05 1.23 -8.59
C GLU A 143 14.04 2.53 -9.40
N LYS A 144 13.04 2.70 -10.29
CA LYS A 144 13.02 3.78 -11.27
C LYS A 144 12.80 5.15 -10.67
N PHE A 145 11.91 5.27 -9.69
CA PHE A 145 11.47 6.57 -9.17
C PHE A 145 12.01 6.87 -7.77
N LEU A 146 12.26 5.85 -6.96
CA LEU A 146 12.79 6.02 -5.59
C LEU A 146 14.28 5.65 -5.48
N ASN A 147 14.94 5.27 -6.58
CA ASN A 147 16.36 4.93 -6.63
C ASN A 147 16.78 3.86 -5.61
N ILE A 148 15.91 2.88 -5.36
CA ILE A 148 16.16 1.75 -4.47
C ILE A 148 16.53 0.57 -5.34
N SER A 149 17.83 0.37 -5.58
CA SER A 149 18.36 -0.71 -6.42
C SER A 149 18.65 -2.01 -5.66
N ASP A 150 18.82 -1.94 -4.33
CA ASP A 150 19.04 -3.13 -3.51
C ASP A 150 17.81 -4.05 -3.56
N TYR A 151 18.00 -5.26 -4.09
CA TYR A 151 16.93 -6.22 -4.32
C TYR A 151 16.25 -6.65 -3.00
N PHE A 152 17.02 -6.81 -1.93
CA PHE A 152 16.50 -7.20 -0.63
C PHE A 152 15.69 -6.06 -0.01
N HIS A 153 16.17 -4.82 -0.08
CA HIS A 153 15.41 -3.66 0.39
C HIS A 153 14.11 -3.48 -0.40
N GLN A 154 14.12 -3.69 -1.71
CA GLN A 154 12.89 -3.72 -2.51
C GLN A 154 11.90 -4.78 -2.02
N THR A 155 12.37 -6.01 -1.78
CA THR A 155 11.53 -7.11 -1.24
C THR A 155 10.98 -6.76 0.14
N SER A 156 11.83 -6.25 1.03
CA SER A 156 11.46 -5.79 2.38
C SER A 156 10.32 -4.76 2.33
N ILE A 157 10.46 -3.70 1.53
CA ILE A 157 9.42 -2.67 1.37
C ILE A 157 8.11 -3.28 0.86
N LEU A 158 8.18 -4.16 -0.14
CA LEU A 158 6.98 -4.79 -0.72
C LEU A 158 6.27 -5.73 0.27
N LEU A 159 7.01 -6.45 1.12
CA LEU A 159 6.43 -7.29 2.18
C LEU A 159 5.83 -6.45 3.30
N ALA A 160 6.43 -5.31 3.65
CA ALA A 160 5.83 -4.35 4.57
C ALA A 160 4.53 -3.77 4.01
N ILE A 161 4.47 -3.48 2.71
CA ILE A 161 3.24 -3.05 2.01
C ILE A 161 2.21 -4.18 2.02
N GLN A 162 2.62 -5.43 1.80
CA GLN A 162 1.73 -6.60 1.87
C GLN A 162 1.13 -6.76 3.26
N LEU A 163 1.89 -6.53 4.34
CA LEU A 163 1.34 -6.51 5.70
C LEU A 163 0.26 -5.43 5.85
N LEU A 164 0.49 -4.22 5.33
CA LEU A 164 -0.53 -3.17 5.33
C LEU A 164 -1.77 -3.60 4.55
N GLN A 165 -1.62 -4.21 3.38
CA GLN A 165 -2.73 -4.74 2.58
C GLN A 165 -3.54 -5.80 3.34
N MET A 166 -2.87 -6.72 4.05
CA MET A 166 -3.53 -7.73 4.88
C MET A 166 -4.38 -7.14 6.01
N LEU A 167 -4.04 -5.92 6.46
CA LEU A 167 -4.77 -5.16 7.47
C LEU A 167 -5.71 -4.11 6.84
N GLY A 168 -5.89 -4.11 5.52
CA GLY A 168 -6.69 -3.11 4.83
C GLY A 168 -6.17 -1.67 4.98
N PHE A 169 -4.86 -1.51 5.24
CA PHE A 169 -4.19 -0.25 5.62
C PHE A 169 -4.74 0.38 6.91
N ASP A 170 -5.38 -0.40 7.78
CA ASP A 170 -5.82 0.07 9.09
C ASP A 170 -4.61 0.28 10.03
N LYS A 171 -4.21 1.56 10.14
CA LYS A 171 -3.08 2.00 10.96
C LYS A 171 -3.30 1.73 12.45
N GLU A 172 -4.52 1.85 12.94
CA GLU A 172 -4.85 1.63 14.36
C GLU A 172 -4.83 0.14 14.69
N ALA A 173 -5.37 -0.70 13.81
CA ALA A 173 -5.30 -2.15 13.96
C ALA A 173 -3.85 -2.66 13.96
N LEU A 174 -2.98 -2.11 13.10
CA LEU A 174 -1.55 -2.43 13.08
C LEU A 174 -0.89 -2.07 14.42
N GLN A 175 -1.11 -0.85 14.92
CA GLN A 175 -0.51 -0.42 16.18
C GLN A 175 -1.02 -1.22 17.37
N THR A 176 -2.32 -1.52 17.42
CA THR A 176 -2.92 -2.38 18.46
C THR A 176 -2.25 -3.75 18.52
N ARG A 177 -2.00 -4.38 17.36
CA ARG A 177 -1.28 -5.66 17.30
C ARG A 177 0.17 -5.52 17.77
N ARG A 178 0.87 -4.47 17.33
CA ARG A 178 2.26 -4.20 17.73
C ARG A 178 2.41 -4.01 19.24
N THR A 179 1.56 -3.21 19.88
CA THR A 179 1.61 -2.97 21.34
C THR A 179 1.43 -4.26 22.12
N LYS A 180 0.50 -5.12 21.71
CA LYS A 180 0.29 -6.43 22.37
C LYS A 180 1.49 -7.38 22.22
N CYS A 181 2.38 -7.16 21.25
CA CYS A 181 3.60 -7.95 21.02
C CYS A 181 4.86 -7.36 21.66
N GLU A 182 4.79 -6.19 22.30
CA GLU A 182 5.99 -5.45 22.73
C GLU A 182 6.88 -6.22 23.71
N ASN A 183 6.26 -7.03 24.57
CA ASN A 183 6.94 -7.84 25.60
C ASN A 183 6.63 -9.34 25.48
N GLN A 184 6.02 -9.77 24.38
CA GLN A 184 5.64 -11.17 24.18
C GLN A 184 6.01 -11.62 22.77
N ASN A 185 6.50 -12.86 22.65
CA ASN A 185 6.97 -13.42 21.38
C ASN A 185 5.82 -14.10 20.61
N TRP A 186 4.82 -13.33 20.21
CA TRP A 186 3.72 -13.81 19.35
C TRP A 186 3.49 -12.85 18.18
N ASP A 187 2.76 -13.33 17.17
CA ASP A 187 2.41 -12.57 15.96
C ASP A 187 3.60 -11.86 15.29
N PRO A 188 4.66 -12.61 14.93
CA PRO A 188 5.90 -12.02 14.42
C PRO A 188 5.69 -11.17 13.18
N ILE A 189 4.64 -11.41 12.38
CA ILE A 189 4.38 -10.65 11.14
C ILE A 189 4.27 -9.14 11.37
N VAL A 190 3.77 -8.66 12.51
CA VAL A 190 3.61 -7.22 12.78
C VAL A 190 4.84 -6.56 13.39
N TRP A 191 5.88 -7.33 13.73
CA TRP A 191 7.04 -6.81 14.43
C TRP A 191 7.77 -5.77 13.58
N THR A 192 8.10 -4.65 14.22
CA THR A 192 9.01 -3.66 13.65
C THR A 192 10.44 -4.18 13.67
N CYS A 193 11.34 -3.57 12.90
CA CYS A 193 12.77 -3.84 12.97
C CYS A 193 13.29 -3.69 14.40
N HIS A 194 12.85 -2.65 15.11
CA HIS A 194 13.20 -2.45 16.53
C HIS A 194 12.73 -3.61 17.42
N ARG A 195 11.51 -4.12 17.20
CA ARG A 195 10.98 -5.27 17.96
C ARG A 195 11.76 -6.55 17.66
N VAL A 196 12.20 -6.75 16.41
CA VAL A 196 13.10 -7.85 16.03
C VAL A 196 14.44 -7.72 16.74
N MET A 197 15.06 -6.53 16.73
CA MET A 197 16.33 -6.29 17.45
C MET A 197 16.19 -6.54 18.96
N LYS A 198 15.05 -6.15 19.56
CA LYS A 198 14.73 -6.47 20.96
C LYS A 198 14.67 -7.98 21.19
N TRP A 199 13.96 -8.72 20.34
CA TRP A 199 13.90 -10.17 20.43
C TRP A 199 15.29 -10.81 20.34
N ILE A 200 16.16 -10.34 19.43
CA ILE A 200 17.55 -10.81 19.32
C ILE A 200 18.33 -10.62 20.63
N ARG A 201 18.13 -9.49 21.32
CA ARG A 201 18.71 -9.29 22.66
C ARG A 201 18.12 -10.25 23.70
N ASP A 202 16.80 -10.45 23.67
CA ASP A 202 16.08 -11.32 24.62
C ASP A 202 16.48 -12.80 24.50
N ILE A 203 17.03 -13.23 23.34
CA ILE A 203 17.54 -14.59 23.11
C ILE A 203 19.08 -14.69 23.25
N ASP A 204 19.70 -13.80 24.02
CA ASP A 204 21.14 -13.80 24.32
C ASP A 204 22.05 -13.60 23.09
N LEU A 205 21.58 -12.90 22.05
CA LEU A 205 22.36 -12.53 20.85
C LEU A 205 22.56 -11.00 20.74
N GLU A 206 22.64 -10.31 21.88
CA GLU A 206 22.65 -8.83 21.93
C GLU A 206 23.77 -8.18 21.13
N GLU A 207 24.96 -8.79 21.10
CA GLU A 207 26.16 -8.32 20.39
C GLU A 207 25.96 -8.23 18.87
N PHE A 208 24.94 -8.93 18.34
CA PHE A 208 24.60 -8.92 16.92
C PHE A 208 23.38 -8.04 16.59
N SER A 209 22.64 -7.57 17.59
CA SER A 209 21.32 -6.96 17.38
C SER A 209 21.38 -5.66 16.56
N ASP A 210 22.38 -4.82 16.81
CA ASP A 210 22.57 -3.53 16.11
C ASP A 210 22.95 -3.71 14.64
N ASN A 211 23.45 -4.88 14.25
CA ASN A 211 23.77 -5.17 12.85
C ASN A 211 22.53 -5.19 11.95
N LEU A 212 21.31 -5.26 12.48
CA LEU A 212 20.07 -5.22 11.70
C LEU A 212 19.67 -3.82 11.25
N GLN A 213 20.25 -2.76 11.84
CA GLN A 213 19.90 -1.39 11.51
C GLN A 213 20.15 -1.09 10.02
N GLY A 214 19.15 -0.55 9.35
CA GLY A 214 19.23 -0.21 7.93
C GLY A 214 19.20 -1.41 6.97
N LYS A 215 18.99 -2.64 7.46
CA LYS A 215 18.90 -3.84 6.59
C LYS A 215 17.49 -4.17 6.13
N GLY A 216 16.47 -3.50 6.65
CA GLY A 216 15.07 -3.76 6.31
C GLY A 216 14.53 -5.08 6.85
N ILE A 217 15.11 -5.62 7.92
CA ILE A 217 14.61 -6.85 8.55
C ILE A 217 13.55 -6.48 9.58
N HIS A 218 12.33 -6.95 9.33
CA HIS A 218 11.16 -6.77 10.18
C HIS A 218 10.28 -8.02 10.11
N GLY A 219 9.21 -8.03 10.89
CA GLY A 219 8.31 -9.15 11.07
C GLY A 219 7.74 -9.77 9.80
N ALA A 220 7.29 -8.93 8.86
CA ALA A 220 6.72 -9.39 7.60
C ALA A 220 7.77 -10.10 6.72
N VAL A 221 9.05 -9.69 6.75
CA VAL A 221 10.13 -10.44 6.08
C VAL A 221 10.26 -11.84 6.69
N ILE A 222 10.34 -11.92 8.02
CA ILE A 222 10.51 -13.19 8.75
C ILE A 222 9.31 -14.14 8.51
N ALA A 223 8.10 -13.59 8.44
CA ALA A 223 6.87 -14.38 8.36
C ALA A 223 6.39 -14.71 6.93
N LEU A 224 6.72 -13.87 5.93
CA LEU A 224 6.16 -13.98 4.58
C LEU A 224 7.19 -14.33 3.51
N ASP A 225 8.48 -14.04 3.71
CA ASP A 225 9.52 -14.36 2.73
C ASP A 225 10.01 -15.81 2.88
N GLN A 226 9.58 -16.69 1.98
CA GLN A 226 10.00 -18.09 1.99
C GLN A 226 11.50 -18.28 1.73
N SER A 227 12.18 -17.28 1.16
CA SER A 227 13.62 -17.31 0.90
C SER A 227 14.43 -16.76 2.07
N PHE A 228 13.81 -16.14 3.07
CA PHE A 228 14.48 -15.62 4.25
C PHE A 228 14.55 -16.68 5.35
N ASP A 229 15.52 -17.58 5.22
CA ASP A 229 15.77 -18.65 6.18
C ASP A 229 16.73 -18.24 7.33
N THR A 230 17.03 -19.18 8.22
CA THR A 230 17.95 -18.94 9.34
C THR A 230 19.36 -18.58 8.88
N GLU A 231 19.82 -19.11 7.74
CA GLU A 231 21.15 -18.78 7.20
C GLU A 231 21.18 -17.32 6.73
N ALA A 232 20.15 -16.88 6.00
CA ALA A 232 19.98 -15.49 5.59
C ALA A 232 19.90 -14.55 6.81
N PHE A 233 19.17 -14.93 7.85
CA PHE A 233 19.06 -14.13 9.06
C PHE A 233 20.39 -14.08 9.84
N ALA A 234 21.08 -15.20 10.01
CA ALA A 234 22.41 -15.24 10.64
C ALA A 234 23.42 -14.37 9.89
N LYS A 235 23.42 -14.43 8.55
CA LYS A 235 24.25 -13.58 7.70
C LYS A 235 23.93 -12.10 7.91
N ALA A 236 22.65 -11.75 8.01
CA ALA A 236 22.24 -10.38 8.27
C ALA A 236 22.61 -9.89 9.67
N LEU A 237 22.61 -10.78 10.68
CA LEU A 237 23.12 -10.49 12.02
C LEU A 237 24.66 -10.38 12.07
N GLY A 238 25.37 -10.79 11.00
CA GLY A 238 26.82 -10.83 10.98
C GLY A 238 27.41 -12.03 11.73
N ILE A 239 26.60 -13.06 12.00
CA ILE A 239 27.06 -14.31 12.63
C ILE A 239 27.84 -15.13 11.58
N PRO A 240 29.13 -15.42 11.79
CA PRO A 240 29.92 -16.18 10.83
C PRO A 240 29.40 -17.61 10.61
N SER A 241 29.61 -18.15 9.40
CA SER A 241 29.14 -19.48 8.99
C SER A 241 29.73 -20.63 9.84
N ASN A 242 30.89 -20.43 10.46
CA ASN A 242 31.56 -21.41 11.33
C ASN A 242 31.07 -21.40 12.79
N LYS A 243 30.20 -20.44 13.19
CA LYS A 243 29.63 -20.36 14.54
C LYS A 243 28.36 -21.20 14.65
N HIS A 244 28.50 -22.52 14.47
CA HIS A 244 27.35 -23.45 14.38
C HIS A 244 26.45 -23.45 15.62
N MET A 245 27.00 -23.25 16.83
CA MET A 245 26.19 -23.17 18.06
C MET A 245 25.24 -21.97 18.05
N LEU A 246 25.70 -20.80 17.59
CA LEU A 246 24.87 -19.58 17.50
C LEU A 246 23.80 -19.72 16.41
N GLN A 247 24.16 -20.29 15.26
CA GLN A 247 23.19 -20.54 14.19
C GLN A 247 22.12 -21.56 14.61
N ARG A 248 22.52 -22.62 15.33
CA ARG A 248 21.58 -23.60 15.87
C ARG A 248 20.65 -22.97 16.91
N HIS A 249 21.19 -22.14 17.80
CA HIS A 249 20.40 -21.40 18.78
C HIS A 249 19.37 -20.51 18.08
N LEU A 250 19.79 -19.69 17.11
CA LEU A 250 18.89 -18.85 16.32
C LEU A 250 17.83 -19.67 15.58
N PHE A 251 18.20 -20.83 15.01
CA PHE A 251 17.25 -21.74 14.35
C PHE A 251 16.16 -22.23 15.32
N GLU A 252 16.54 -22.68 16.51
CA GLU A 252 15.62 -23.18 17.53
C GLU A 252 14.67 -22.07 17.99
N GLU A 253 15.18 -20.85 18.20
CA GLU A 253 14.40 -19.67 18.58
C GLU A 253 13.41 -19.21 17.48
N ILE A 254 13.83 -19.16 16.20
CA ILE A 254 12.93 -18.84 15.07
C ILE A 254 11.80 -19.88 14.97
N LYS A 255 12.10 -21.16 15.24
CA LYS A 255 11.10 -22.22 15.21
C LYS A 255 10.03 -22.03 16.28
N LEU A 256 10.40 -21.50 17.46
CA LEU A 256 9.43 -21.17 18.52
C LEU A 256 8.46 -20.05 18.10
N LEU A 257 8.93 -19.06 17.31
CA LEU A 257 8.07 -18.00 16.77
C LEU A 257 7.02 -18.51 15.77
N SER A 258 7.32 -19.63 15.09
CA SER A 258 6.46 -20.21 14.06
C SER A 258 5.28 -21.03 14.62
N VAL A 259 5.25 -21.26 15.95
CA VAL A 259 4.17 -22.00 16.60
C VAL A 259 2.97 -21.06 16.77
N PRO A 260 1.80 -21.33 16.16
CA PRO A 260 0.62 -20.51 16.36
C PRO A 260 0.24 -20.51 17.83
N PHE A 261 0.13 -19.33 18.42
CA PHE A 261 -0.36 -19.16 19.78
C PHE A 261 -1.83 -19.59 19.85
N ARG A 262 -2.05 -20.89 20.10
CA ARG A 262 -3.34 -21.42 20.53
C ARG A 262 -3.35 -21.38 22.05
N ASN A 263 -4.26 -20.57 22.62
CA ASN A 263 -4.68 -20.55 24.03
C ASN A 263 -4.02 -19.52 24.98
N ALA A 264 -4.41 -18.24 24.91
CA ALA A 264 -4.51 -17.43 26.15
C ALA A 264 -5.79 -16.62 26.32
N GLU A 265 -6.74 -16.68 25.39
CA GLU A 265 -8.07 -16.06 25.61
C GLU A 265 -9.09 -16.99 26.29
N ARG A 266 -8.69 -18.21 26.68
CA ARG A 266 -9.59 -19.16 27.38
C ARG A 266 -9.43 -19.22 28.90
N SER A 267 -8.54 -18.43 29.50
CA SER A 267 -8.25 -18.48 30.93
C SER A 267 -8.53 -17.18 31.69
N ALA A 268 -9.04 -16.14 31.03
CA ALA A 268 -9.39 -14.87 31.68
C ALA A 268 -10.89 -14.67 31.96
N ASP A 269 -11.78 -15.43 31.32
CA ASP A 269 -13.23 -15.38 31.54
C ASP A 269 -13.79 -16.74 31.97
N ALA A 270 -13.60 -17.07 33.25
CA ALA A 270 -14.37 -18.12 33.90
C ALA A 270 -14.65 -17.74 35.36
N SER A 271 -15.54 -16.76 35.55
CA SER A 271 -16.28 -16.63 36.81
C SER A 271 -17.60 -17.38 36.68
N PRO A 272 -18.01 -18.18 37.68
CA PRO A 272 -19.20 -19.01 37.59
C PRO A 272 -20.42 -18.20 38.02
N VAL A 273 -21.39 -18.03 37.14
CA VAL A 273 -22.75 -17.67 37.54
C VAL A 273 -23.69 -18.78 37.08
N ALA A 274 -24.25 -19.46 38.07
CA ALA A 274 -25.23 -20.52 37.89
C ALA A 274 -26.60 -19.94 37.52
N GLY A 275 -27.22 -20.56 36.51
CA GLY A 275 -28.65 -20.86 36.51
C GLY A 275 -29.58 -19.88 35.80
N SER A 276 -29.98 -20.21 34.57
CA SER A 276 -31.38 -20.60 34.31
C SER A 276 -31.53 -21.29 32.95
N ARG A 277 -32.38 -22.32 32.94
CA ARG A 277 -32.69 -23.21 31.82
C ARG A 277 -33.78 -22.59 30.94
N PHE A 278 -33.79 -22.85 29.63
CA PHE A 278 -34.75 -23.76 28.96
C PHE A 278 -34.67 -23.72 27.41
N ALA A 279 -34.80 -24.94 26.83
CA ALA A 279 -35.26 -25.40 25.50
C ALA A 279 -34.80 -24.66 24.23
N ASP A 280 -33.98 -25.24 23.34
CA ASP A 280 -34.15 -26.40 22.46
C ASP A 280 -35.03 -26.12 21.22
N GLU A 281 -34.38 -25.96 20.06
CA GLU A 281 -34.91 -26.50 18.79
C GLU A 281 -33.75 -26.81 17.82
N ARG A 282 -33.56 -28.10 17.55
CA ARG A 282 -32.66 -28.64 16.51
C ARG A 282 -33.37 -28.67 15.17
N VAL A 283 -32.66 -28.27 14.10
CA VAL A 283 -32.88 -28.84 12.77
C VAL A 283 -31.54 -29.26 12.15
N SER A 284 -31.42 -30.57 11.96
CA SER A 284 -30.38 -31.26 11.18
C SER A 284 -30.61 -31.08 9.69
N ILE A 285 -29.55 -30.76 8.93
CA ILE A 285 -29.47 -31.13 7.51
C ILE A 285 -28.20 -31.94 7.26
N ARG A 286 -28.42 -33.02 6.52
CA ARG A 286 -27.64 -34.25 6.42
C ARG A 286 -26.37 -34.08 5.59
N ARG A 287 -25.28 -34.71 6.05
CA ARG A 287 -24.14 -35.12 5.22
C ARG A 287 -24.54 -36.35 4.40
N LEU A 288 -24.25 -36.34 3.10
CA LEU A 288 -24.13 -37.55 2.29
C LEU A 288 -22.68 -37.63 1.80
N GLY A 289 -21.96 -38.65 2.28
CA GLY A 289 -20.65 -39.01 1.75
C GLY A 289 -20.77 -40.04 0.63
N LYS A 290 -19.76 -40.04 -0.25
CA LYS A 290 -19.16 -41.24 -0.86
C LYS A 290 -17.85 -40.84 -1.58
N SER A 291 -16.75 -41.44 -1.13
CA SER A 291 -15.39 -41.41 -1.73
C SER A 291 -15.23 -42.58 -2.75
N PRO A 292 -14.01 -42.98 -3.16
CA PRO A 292 -12.92 -42.26 -3.86
C PRO A 292 -12.51 -42.98 -5.17
N LEU A 293 -11.77 -42.32 -6.06
CA LEU A 293 -11.00 -43.01 -7.10
C LEU A 293 -9.52 -42.62 -7.04
N LYS A 294 -8.71 -43.62 -6.69
CA LYS A 294 -7.25 -43.66 -6.85
C LYS A 294 -6.93 -43.85 -8.32
N LEU A 295 -5.97 -43.10 -8.85
CA LEU A 295 -5.14 -43.55 -9.97
C LEU A 295 -3.67 -43.25 -9.69
N ARG A 296 -2.86 -44.20 -10.16
CA ARG A 296 -1.55 -44.63 -9.70
C ARG A 296 -0.47 -44.02 -10.61
N ALA A 297 0.68 -43.71 -10.03
CA ALA A 297 1.90 -43.40 -10.76
C ALA A 297 2.49 -44.64 -11.44
N ASN A 298 3.05 -44.47 -12.64
CA ASN A 298 4.13 -45.32 -13.14
C ASN A 298 5.07 -44.48 -14.03
N SER A 299 6.35 -44.57 -13.68
CA SER A 299 7.53 -44.09 -14.38
C SER A 299 7.84 -44.92 -15.63
N HIS A 300 8.38 -44.30 -16.69
CA HIS A 300 9.58 -44.77 -17.41
C HIS A 300 10.11 -43.65 -18.34
N SER A 301 11.43 -43.57 -18.37
CA SER A 301 12.38 -42.70 -19.09
C SER A 301 12.27 -42.72 -20.62
N VAL A 302 12.68 -41.62 -21.30
CA VAL A 302 13.85 -41.52 -22.21
C VAL A 302 13.98 -40.07 -22.72
N GLU A 303 15.22 -39.59 -22.80
CA GLU A 303 15.72 -38.30 -23.26
C GLU A 303 15.19 -37.83 -24.64
N ARG A 304 15.04 -36.51 -24.82
CA ARG A 304 15.77 -35.76 -25.87
C ARG A 304 15.60 -34.24 -25.76
N VAL A 305 16.74 -33.61 -25.99
CA VAL A 305 17.07 -32.19 -26.15
C VAL A 305 16.21 -31.53 -27.23
N LEU A 306 15.81 -30.27 -27.02
CA LEU A 306 16.06 -29.10 -27.89
C LEU A 306 15.15 -27.93 -27.47
N GLY A 307 15.76 -26.75 -27.36
CA GLY A 307 15.13 -25.53 -26.87
C GLY A 307 14.09 -24.95 -27.81
N LEU A 308 13.24 -24.09 -27.28
CA LEU A 308 12.40 -23.21 -28.08
C LEU A 308 12.09 -21.90 -27.33
N HIS A 309 12.46 -20.84 -28.03
CA HIS A 309 12.08 -19.45 -27.92
C HIS A 309 10.56 -19.29 -27.70
N SER A 310 10.14 -18.58 -26.64
CA SER A 310 8.74 -18.18 -26.44
C SER A 310 8.47 -16.85 -27.16
N SER A 311 7.81 -16.94 -28.31
CA SER A 311 7.26 -15.81 -29.07
C SER A 311 5.96 -15.30 -28.43
N CYS A 312 5.87 -13.98 -28.34
CA CYS A 312 4.71 -13.18 -27.98
C CYS A 312 3.51 -13.46 -28.89
N GLY A 313 2.32 -13.60 -28.31
CA GLY A 313 1.04 -13.75 -29.03
C GLY A 313 0.42 -12.40 -29.38
N SER A 314 0.12 -12.23 -30.67
CA SER A 314 -0.53 -11.07 -31.29
C SER A 314 -2.05 -11.23 -31.37
N PHE A 315 -2.76 -10.11 -31.31
CA PHE A 315 -4.21 -9.93 -31.45
C PHE A 315 -4.79 -10.48 -32.77
N PRO A 316 -6.09 -10.86 -32.81
CA PRO A 316 -6.81 -11.10 -34.06
C PRO A 316 -7.55 -9.85 -34.57
N ARG A 317 -7.33 -9.54 -35.86
CA ARG A 317 -8.22 -8.80 -36.77
C ARG A 317 -8.69 -9.83 -37.81
N GLU A 318 -9.98 -10.00 -38.11
CA GLU A 318 -10.73 -9.23 -39.10
C GLU A 318 -12.20 -9.72 -39.14
N ALA A 319 -13.15 -8.78 -39.27
CA ALA A 319 -14.44 -9.04 -39.90
C ALA A 319 -14.77 -7.86 -40.82
N ARG A 320 -14.87 -8.15 -42.12
CA ARG A 320 -15.30 -7.24 -43.19
C ARG A 320 -16.76 -6.85 -42.99
N VAL A 321 -17.07 -5.56 -43.07
CA VAL A 321 -18.41 -5.07 -43.43
C VAL A 321 -18.30 -3.98 -44.51
N GLN A 322 -19.20 -4.10 -45.48
CA GLN A 322 -19.28 -3.42 -46.78
C GLN A 322 -19.49 -1.91 -46.69
N ALA A 323 -18.93 -1.20 -47.68
CA ALA A 323 -19.16 0.22 -47.94
C ALA A 323 -20.48 0.45 -48.70
N ILE A 324 -21.22 1.49 -48.32
CA ILE A 324 -22.37 2.07 -49.06
C ILE A 324 -22.05 3.55 -49.35
N PRO A 325 -22.41 4.12 -50.51
CA PRO A 325 -21.85 5.39 -51.00
C PRO A 325 -22.52 6.64 -50.44
N ARG A 326 -21.74 7.72 -50.41
CA ARG A 326 -22.08 9.10 -50.00
C ARG A 326 -23.29 9.68 -50.74
N ALA A 327 -24.22 10.25 -49.97
CA ALA A 327 -25.16 11.26 -50.44
C ALA A 327 -24.62 12.68 -50.18
N LYS A 328 -24.81 13.56 -51.17
CA LYS A 328 -24.49 14.99 -51.18
C LYS A 328 -25.47 15.79 -50.32
N GLY A 329 -25.02 16.85 -49.64
CA GLY A 329 -25.90 17.97 -49.24
C GLY A 329 -25.55 18.71 -47.95
N SER A 330 -24.95 19.91 -48.11
CA SER A 330 -25.11 21.14 -47.31
C SER A 330 -24.55 21.25 -45.87
N PRO A 331 -24.33 22.48 -45.35
CA PRO A 331 -23.58 23.59 -45.95
C PRO A 331 -22.48 24.13 -44.99
N VAL A 332 -21.50 24.82 -45.57
CA VAL A 332 -20.41 25.51 -44.88
C VAL A 332 -20.95 26.75 -44.16
N HIS A 333 -20.85 26.80 -42.84
CA HIS A 333 -21.06 28.02 -42.07
C HIS A 333 -19.76 28.84 -42.05
N THR A 334 -19.72 29.86 -42.90
CA THR A 334 -18.74 30.94 -42.86
C THR A 334 -19.09 31.89 -41.72
N PHE A 335 -18.31 31.90 -40.64
CA PHE A 335 -18.39 32.98 -39.66
C PHE A 335 -17.69 34.21 -40.22
N LYS A 336 -18.47 35.27 -40.46
CA LYS A 336 -17.94 36.62 -40.73
C LYS A 336 -17.48 37.23 -39.41
N SER A 337 -16.22 37.65 -39.40
CA SER A 337 -15.62 38.53 -38.40
C SER A 337 -16.46 39.80 -38.25
N VAL A 338 -16.88 40.11 -37.03
CA VAL A 338 -17.46 41.41 -36.67
C VAL A 338 -16.31 42.27 -36.15
N GLU A 339 -16.17 43.44 -36.79
CA GLU A 339 -15.18 44.46 -36.49
C GLU A 339 -15.44 45.11 -35.14
N ILE A 340 -14.35 45.37 -34.43
CA ILE A 340 -14.27 46.15 -33.19
C ILE A 340 -14.32 47.63 -33.58
N THR A 341 -15.28 48.38 -33.04
CA THR A 341 -15.24 49.84 -32.98
C THR A 341 -15.19 50.29 -31.53
N ASN A 342 -14.08 50.95 -31.18
CA ASN A 342 -13.90 51.71 -29.95
C ASN A 342 -14.67 53.02 -30.04
N VAL A 343 -15.55 53.29 -29.08
CA VAL A 343 -15.83 54.63 -28.52
C VAL A 343 -16.08 54.48 -27.03
#